data_AF-A0A8T1YHM7-F1
#
_entry.id   AF-A0A8T1YHM7-F1
#
_cell.length_a   1.000
_cell.length_b   1.000
_cell.length_c   1.000
_cell.angle_alpha   90.00
_cell.angle_beta   90.00
_cell.angle_gamma   90.00
#
_symmetry.space_group_name_H-M   'P 1'
#
loop_
_entity.id
_entity.type
_entity.pdbx_description
1 polymer ?
#
loop_
_entity_poly.entity_id
_entity_poly.type
_entity_poly.pdbx_seq_one_letter_code
_entity_poly.pdbx_strand_id
1 'polypeptide(L)'
;MAENRELWGDDDGPSDPHGLMNSERAYGFDVDCSTRPYRLVESQWGHCYDTDLQAMLGLHCYNFQKGTKFKFECWEKFSCDYTCEVCIYLTFQARDPASDSLISFQTLFSDGGCGADFTIEWRSLACRLKCNERLDDYWDDKALIDEFYMGDMPKWLSDEALAADNKKFYVVQEPDFLEYDWLYLYSEIAFYAKTDCNLTTSPRLEVKKVVIETKEEYMTEAREKLKAENAIFYISYKYNGDDRAARGLAGDHRAIVRKTMDGKPGHMCLEVARRTEALTSPGEDCRLRMLEEKNVHEFRINSFLVTCKNNIKGGKCAGDLQRSTIIAVRQDSTQRESVVRSWIIEGVRHEHGEGSVVWRGSNKGRKELSVVESSM
;
A
#
# COMPACT_ATOMS: atom_id res chain seq x y z
N MET A 1 -22.82 41.67 -11.33
CA MET A 1 -22.50 41.01 -12.61
C MET A 1 -21.60 39.84 -12.27
N ALA A 2 -22.20 38.67 -12.12
CA ALA A 2 -21.50 37.40 -11.95
C ALA A 2 -21.53 36.73 -13.33
N GLU A 3 -20.36 36.42 -13.88
CA GLU A 3 -20.26 35.62 -15.09
C GLU A 3 -20.30 34.14 -14.73
N ASN A 4 -21.29 33.48 -15.32
CA ASN A 4 -21.44 32.04 -15.40
C ASN A 4 -20.18 31.39 -15.99
N ARG A 5 -19.76 30.28 -15.36
CA ARG A 5 -19.04 29.22 -16.08
C ARG A 5 -19.75 27.90 -15.79
N GLU A 6 -20.80 27.66 -16.57
CA GLU A 6 -21.37 26.34 -16.79
C GLU A 6 -20.33 25.48 -17.52
N LEU A 7 -19.89 24.41 -16.87
CA LEU A 7 -19.28 23.24 -17.49
C LEU A 7 -19.58 22.10 -16.53
N TRP A 8 -20.61 21.31 -16.85
CA TRP A 8 -20.86 19.88 -16.65
C TRP A 8 -22.37 19.70 -16.75
N GLY A 9 -22.80 19.14 -17.89
CA GLY A 9 -24.21 18.98 -18.24
C GLY A 9 -24.95 18.02 -17.31
N ASP A 10 -26.25 18.24 -17.22
CA ASP A 10 -27.24 17.35 -16.64
C ASP A 10 -27.11 15.93 -17.23
N ASP A 11 -26.78 14.94 -16.39
CA ASP A 11 -27.15 13.55 -16.62
C ASP A 11 -27.26 12.81 -15.27
N ASP A 12 -28.50 12.52 -14.88
CA ASP A 12 -28.99 11.65 -13.80
C ASP A 12 -28.42 11.82 -12.38
N GLY A 13 -29.30 12.26 -11.45
CA GLY A 13 -29.08 12.23 -10.00
C GLY A 13 -28.56 10.86 -9.50
N PRO A 14 -27.97 10.78 -8.28
CA PRO A 14 -27.29 9.57 -7.83
C PRO A 14 -28.23 8.38 -7.97
N SER A 15 -27.90 7.47 -8.89
CA SER A 15 -28.64 6.24 -9.10
C SER A 15 -28.38 5.32 -7.92
N ASP A 16 -29.15 5.56 -6.85
CA ASP A 16 -29.22 4.76 -5.64
C ASP A 16 -30.55 3.97 -5.63
N PRO A 17 -30.69 2.95 -6.52
CA PRO A 17 -31.93 2.20 -6.67
C PRO A 17 -32.33 1.43 -5.39
N HIS A 18 -31.43 1.35 -4.40
CA HIS A 18 -31.63 0.60 -3.16
C HIS A 18 -31.56 1.48 -1.90
N GLY A 19 -31.43 2.81 -2.03
CA GLY A 19 -31.30 3.70 -0.87
C GLY A 19 -30.08 3.41 0.01
N LEU A 20 -28.98 2.91 -0.57
CA LEU A 20 -27.77 2.49 0.14
C LEU A 20 -27.03 3.68 0.77
N MET A 21 -27.25 4.91 0.31
CA MET A 21 -26.69 6.14 0.87
C MET A 21 -27.44 6.65 2.12
N ASN A 22 -28.44 5.91 2.63
CA ASN A 22 -29.13 6.27 3.87
C ASN A 22 -28.19 6.24 5.09
N SER A 23 -28.44 7.13 6.05
CA SER A 23 -27.52 7.68 7.05
C SER A 23 -26.89 6.73 8.11
N GLU A 24 -27.04 5.42 7.97
CA GLU A 24 -26.50 4.44 8.92
C GLU A 24 -25.33 3.60 8.36
N ARG A 25 -24.82 3.94 7.18
CA ARG A 25 -23.71 3.22 6.53
C ARG A 25 -22.51 4.12 6.35
N ALA A 26 -21.35 3.61 6.71
CA ALA A 26 -20.09 4.29 6.50
C ALA A 26 -19.72 4.27 5.01
N TYR A 27 -19.54 5.46 4.42
CA TYR A 27 -19.12 5.63 3.02
C TYR A 27 -17.80 4.90 2.77
N GLY A 28 -17.72 4.16 1.66
CA GLY A 28 -16.55 3.34 1.30
C GLY A 28 -16.42 2.05 2.10
N PHE A 29 -16.68 2.07 3.42
CA PHE A 29 -16.53 0.87 4.28
C PHE A 29 -17.69 -0.12 4.18
N ASP A 30 -18.93 0.39 4.19
CA ASP A 30 -20.14 -0.43 4.12
C ASP A 30 -20.74 -0.45 2.72
N VAL A 31 -20.43 0.56 1.91
CA VAL A 31 -20.92 0.72 0.55
C VAL A 31 -19.75 0.94 -0.38
N ASP A 32 -19.62 0.06 -1.37
CA ASP A 32 -18.69 0.21 -2.48
C ASP A 32 -19.24 1.24 -3.46
N CYS A 33 -18.54 2.36 -3.53
CA CYS A 33 -18.87 3.51 -4.37
C CYS A 33 -18.10 3.54 -5.70
N SER A 34 -17.20 2.58 -5.93
CA SER A 34 -16.30 2.56 -7.08
C SER A 34 -17.03 2.34 -8.41
N THR A 35 -18.17 1.65 -8.38
CA THR A 35 -18.97 1.35 -9.58
C THR A 35 -20.46 1.51 -9.32
N ARG A 36 -21.20 2.05 -10.30
CA ARG A 36 -22.67 2.12 -10.26
C ARG A 36 -23.29 0.84 -10.87
N PRO A 37 -24.37 0.29 -10.30
CA PRO A 37 -25.00 0.71 -9.04
C PRO A 37 -24.11 0.38 -7.85
N TYR A 38 -24.14 1.25 -6.83
CA TYR A 38 -23.40 1.04 -5.59
C TYR A 38 -23.79 -0.30 -4.94
N ARG A 39 -22.84 -0.91 -4.24
CA ARG A 39 -23.02 -2.26 -3.66
C ARG A 39 -22.71 -2.28 -2.18
N LEU A 40 -23.36 -3.17 -1.45
CA LEU A 40 -22.99 -3.43 -0.06
C LEU A 40 -21.66 -4.17 -0.02
N VAL A 41 -20.77 -3.75 0.88
CA VAL A 41 -19.52 -4.47 1.15
C VAL A 41 -19.82 -5.56 2.19
N GLU A 42 -19.82 -6.81 1.74
CA GLU A 42 -20.04 -7.97 2.61
C GLU A 42 -18.81 -8.31 3.46
N SER A 43 -19.04 -8.73 4.70
CA SER A 43 -17.98 -9.21 5.58
C SER A 43 -17.48 -10.58 5.11
N GLN A 44 -16.18 -10.69 4.81
CA GLN A 44 -15.56 -11.93 4.35
C GLN A 44 -14.63 -12.55 5.39
N TRP A 45 -13.98 -11.70 6.20
CA TRP A 45 -12.99 -12.06 7.21
C TRP A 45 -11.77 -12.81 6.68
N GLY A 46 -10.57 -12.34 7.01
CA GLY A 46 -9.38 -13.06 6.60
C GLY A 46 -8.06 -12.45 6.99
N HIS A 47 -7.03 -13.04 6.38
CA HIS A 47 -5.65 -12.60 6.42
C HIS A 47 -5.11 -12.60 4.99
N CYS A 48 -4.62 -11.44 4.55
CA CYS A 48 -3.88 -11.31 3.31
C CYS A 48 -2.76 -10.33 3.58
N TYR A 49 -1.51 -10.72 3.29
CA TYR A 49 -0.36 -10.03 3.88
C TYR A 49 -0.29 -8.54 3.53
N ASP A 50 -0.61 -8.17 2.30
CA ASP A 50 -0.69 -6.78 1.86
C ASP A 50 -1.79 -5.98 2.59
N THR A 51 -2.98 -6.57 2.70
CA THR A 51 -4.14 -5.98 3.38
C THR A 51 -3.91 -5.86 4.89
N ASP A 52 -3.25 -6.86 5.49
CA ASP A 52 -2.86 -6.87 6.89
C ASP A 52 -1.86 -5.73 7.16
N LEU A 53 -0.84 -5.55 6.29
CA LEU A 53 0.11 -4.43 6.39
C LEU A 53 -0.59 -3.06 6.30
N GLN A 54 -1.56 -2.92 5.39
CA GLN A 54 -2.34 -1.69 5.22
C GLN A 54 -3.18 -1.37 6.47
N ALA A 55 -3.84 -2.38 7.06
CA ALA A 55 -4.54 -2.23 8.34
C ALA A 55 -3.59 -1.86 9.47
N MET A 56 -2.45 -2.54 9.56
CA MET A 56 -1.45 -2.31 10.60
C MET A 56 -0.87 -0.89 10.52
N LEU A 57 -0.68 -0.33 9.32
CA LEU A 57 -0.26 1.07 9.16
C LEU A 57 -1.30 2.04 9.73
N GLY A 58 -2.58 1.85 9.40
CA GLY A 58 -3.65 2.67 9.97
C GLY A 58 -3.74 2.56 11.48
N LEU A 59 -3.72 1.33 12.01
CA LEU A 59 -3.77 1.07 13.45
C LEU A 59 -2.57 1.69 14.17
N HIS A 60 -1.39 1.60 13.57
CA HIS A 60 -0.19 2.26 14.08
C HIS A 60 -0.37 3.78 14.16
N CYS A 61 -0.91 4.41 13.11
CA CYS A 61 -1.21 5.84 13.15
C CYS A 61 -2.16 6.20 14.30
N TYR A 62 -3.23 5.43 14.49
CA TYR A 62 -4.17 5.63 15.61
C TYR A 62 -3.47 5.48 16.96
N ASN A 63 -2.71 4.39 17.15
CA ASN A 63 -1.97 4.12 18.38
C ASN A 63 -0.96 5.23 18.69
N PHE A 64 -0.24 5.70 17.68
CA PHE A 64 0.74 6.77 17.79
C PHE A 64 0.10 8.08 18.29
N GLN A 65 -1.02 8.50 17.67
CA GLN A 65 -1.67 9.77 18.03
C GLN A 65 -2.46 9.70 19.35
N LYS A 66 -3.02 8.53 19.70
CA LYS A 66 -3.84 8.35 20.91
C LYS A 66 -3.07 7.81 22.11
N GLY A 67 -1.82 7.38 21.92
CA GLY A 67 -1.04 6.72 22.96
C GLY A 67 -1.60 5.35 23.37
N THR A 68 -2.28 4.64 22.45
CA THR A 68 -2.85 3.31 22.68
C THR A 68 -1.92 2.20 22.20
N LYS A 69 -2.24 0.93 22.50
CA LYS A 69 -1.41 -0.24 22.17
C LYS A 69 -2.22 -1.37 21.54
N PHE A 70 -3.24 -1.05 20.75
CA PHE A 70 -4.08 -2.04 20.08
C PHE A 70 -3.24 -2.87 19.10
N LYS A 71 -3.51 -4.18 19.03
CA LYS A 71 -2.80 -5.10 18.13
C LYS A 71 -3.74 -5.59 17.05
N PHE A 72 -3.31 -5.56 15.80
CA PHE A 72 -4.11 -6.08 14.69
C PHE A 72 -4.42 -7.57 14.90
N GLU A 73 -5.69 -7.96 14.68
CA GLU A 73 -6.13 -9.35 14.76
C GLU A 73 -6.41 -9.89 13.35
N CYS A 74 -7.34 -9.30 12.59
CA CYS A 74 -7.68 -9.72 11.24
C CYS A 74 -8.51 -8.65 10.53
N TRP A 75 -8.57 -8.67 9.20
CA TRP A 75 -9.50 -7.82 8.46
C TRP A 75 -10.89 -8.46 8.36
N GLU A 76 -11.95 -7.63 8.39
CA GLU A 76 -13.35 -8.04 8.26
C GLU A 76 -13.80 -7.93 6.79
N LYS A 77 -13.56 -6.75 6.20
CA LYS A 77 -13.97 -6.42 4.83
C LYS A 77 -13.20 -5.22 4.33
N PHE A 78 -13.15 -5.08 3.01
CA PHE A 78 -12.64 -3.89 2.36
C PHE A 78 -13.37 -3.60 1.07
N SER A 79 -13.31 -2.34 0.64
CA SER A 79 -13.60 -1.94 -0.72
C SER A 79 -12.43 -1.14 -1.27
N CYS A 80 -12.34 -1.06 -2.59
CA CYS A 80 -11.30 -0.33 -3.27
C CYS A 80 -11.93 0.75 -4.13
N ASP A 81 -11.38 1.95 -4.07
CA ASP A 81 -11.68 3.03 -5.00
C ASP A 81 -10.44 3.29 -5.86
N TYR A 82 -10.64 3.20 -7.18
CA TYR A 82 -9.58 3.28 -8.17
C TYR A 82 -9.72 4.61 -8.92
N THR A 83 -9.22 5.68 -8.32
CA THR A 83 -9.22 7.02 -8.92
C THR A 83 -7.84 7.31 -9.53
N CYS A 84 -7.24 8.47 -9.25
CA CYS A 84 -5.83 8.75 -9.57
C CYS A 84 -4.84 8.04 -8.62
N GLU A 85 -5.32 7.55 -7.47
CA GLU A 85 -4.60 6.72 -6.50
C GLU A 85 -5.41 5.44 -6.21
N VAL A 86 -4.77 4.42 -5.63
CA VAL A 86 -5.48 3.22 -5.13
C VAL A 86 -5.86 3.47 -3.68
N CYS A 87 -7.13 3.72 -3.42
CA CYS A 87 -7.67 3.91 -2.07
C CYS A 87 -8.39 2.65 -1.60
N ILE A 88 -8.12 2.21 -0.37
CA ILE A 88 -8.72 1.01 0.23
C ILE A 88 -9.42 1.41 1.52
N TYR A 89 -10.73 1.23 1.55
CA TYR A 89 -11.55 1.39 2.75
C TYR A 89 -11.61 0.05 3.48
N LEU A 90 -10.90 -0.08 4.58
CA LEU A 90 -10.68 -1.35 5.28
C LEU A 90 -11.31 -1.33 6.66
N THR A 91 -12.18 -2.30 6.95
CA THR A 91 -12.68 -2.58 8.31
C THR A 91 -11.96 -3.80 8.85
N PHE A 92 -11.46 -3.71 10.09
CA PHE A 92 -10.67 -4.77 10.71
C PHE A 92 -10.89 -4.84 12.22
N GLN A 93 -10.46 -5.93 12.84
CA GLN A 93 -10.44 -6.10 14.29
C GLN A 93 -9.04 -5.90 14.84
N ALA A 94 -8.98 -5.24 15.99
CA ALA A 94 -7.79 -5.13 16.80
C ALA A 94 -8.09 -5.53 18.25
N ARG A 95 -7.12 -6.19 18.87
CA ARG A 95 -7.17 -6.62 20.26
C ARG A 95 -6.60 -5.55 21.16
N ASP A 96 -7.33 -5.21 22.22
CA ASP A 96 -6.81 -4.41 23.33
C ASP A 96 -6.01 -5.29 24.29
N PRO A 97 -4.69 -5.11 24.43
CA PRO A 97 -3.91 -5.90 25.37
C PRO A 97 -4.27 -5.63 26.85
N ALA A 98 -4.92 -4.51 27.17
CA ALA A 98 -5.29 -4.19 28.55
C ALA A 98 -6.58 -4.89 29.02
N SER A 99 -7.54 -5.08 28.11
CA SER A 99 -8.86 -5.67 28.41
C SER A 99 -9.11 -7.01 27.72
N ASP A 100 -8.18 -7.46 26.87
CA ASP A 100 -8.31 -8.63 25.98
C ASP A 100 -9.57 -8.59 25.08
N SER A 101 -10.10 -7.39 24.84
CA SER A 101 -11.32 -7.19 24.05
C SER A 101 -10.97 -6.97 22.58
N LEU A 102 -11.78 -7.52 21.68
CA LEU A 102 -11.72 -7.25 20.25
C LEU A 102 -12.54 -6.01 19.92
N ILE A 103 -11.91 -5.06 19.23
CA ILE A 103 -12.48 -3.77 18.86
C ILE A 103 -12.43 -3.64 17.35
N SER A 104 -13.53 -3.14 16.77
CA SER A 104 -13.61 -2.90 15.33
C SER A 104 -13.07 -1.53 14.97
N PHE A 105 -12.16 -1.50 14.00
CA PHE A 105 -11.56 -0.30 13.43
C PHE A 105 -11.91 -0.16 11.96
N GLN A 106 -11.80 1.07 11.47
CA GLN A 106 -11.89 1.45 10.07
C GLN A 106 -10.65 2.26 9.72
N THR A 107 -9.99 1.93 8.61
CA THR A 107 -8.89 2.71 8.04
C THR A 107 -9.11 2.99 6.57
N LEU A 108 -8.83 4.22 6.14
CA LEU A 108 -8.68 4.55 4.73
C LEU A 108 -7.19 4.55 4.41
N PHE A 109 -6.80 3.64 3.54
CA PHE A 109 -5.43 3.52 3.04
C PHE A 109 -5.35 4.10 1.62
N SER A 110 -4.26 4.77 1.28
CA SER A 110 -3.94 5.18 -0.09
C SER A 110 -2.52 4.73 -0.46
N ASP A 111 -2.37 4.17 -1.65
CA ASP A 111 -1.08 3.97 -2.32
C ASP A 111 -0.83 5.13 -3.31
N GLY A 112 0.08 6.03 -2.91
CA GLY A 112 0.55 7.16 -3.72
C GLY A 112 1.51 6.76 -4.84
N GLY A 113 1.89 5.47 -4.92
CA GLY A 113 2.74 4.91 -5.96
C GLY A 113 4.22 5.11 -5.69
N CYS A 114 4.97 5.47 -6.73
CA CYS A 114 6.43 5.57 -6.67
C CYS A 114 6.95 6.88 -7.27
N GLY A 115 8.01 7.44 -6.67
CA GLY A 115 8.67 8.66 -7.10
C GLY A 115 9.97 8.37 -7.85
N ALA A 116 10.85 9.38 -7.96
CA ALA A 116 12.18 9.20 -8.54
C ALA A 116 13.15 8.49 -7.57
N ASP A 117 13.00 8.76 -6.28
CA ASP A 117 13.89 8.45 -5.17
C ASP A 117 13.24 7.53 -4.11
N PHE A 118 11.94 7.21 -4.24
CA PHE A 118 11.23 6.23 -3.43
C PHE A 118 10.52 5.16 -4.28
N THR A 119 10.39 3.96 -3.71
CA THR A 119 9.74 2.81 -4.34
C THR A 119 8.25 2.75 -4.03
N ILE A 120 7.86 3.15 -2.81
CA ILE A 120 6.49 3.15 -2.32
C ILE A 120 6.24 4.42 -1.51
N GLU A 121 5.06 5.02 -1.67
CA GLU A 121 4.47 6.02 -0.78
C GLU A 121 3.11 5.50 -0.29
N TRP A 122 3.04 5.08 0.97
CA TRP A 122 1.83 4.55 1.59
C TRP A 122 1.27 5.52 2.61
N ARG A 123 -0.03 5.77 2.52
CA ARG A 123 -0.73 6.71 3.40
C ARG A 123 -1.85 6.02 4.15
N SER A 124 -1.92 6.22 5.46
CA SER A 124 -3.21 6.18 6.17
C SER A 124 -3.79 7.59 6.04
N LEU A 125 -4.98 7.69 5.46
CA LEU A 125 -5.77 8.92 5.34
C LEU A 125 -6.90 8.97 6.38
N ALA A 126 -7.03 7.92 7.18
CA ALA A 126 -7.85 7.89 8.38
C ALA A 126 -7.61 6.58 9.09
N CYS A 127 -7.66 6.57 10.43
CA CYS A 127 -7.89 5.36 11.20
C CYS A 127 -8.67 5.71 12.47
N ARG A 128 -9.74 4.95 12.75
CA ARG A 128 -10.63 5.20 13.90
C ARG A 128 -11.40 3.95 14.30
N LEU A 129 -12.05 4.02 15.46
CA LEU A 129 -13.08 3.06 15.83
C LEU A 129 -14.20 3.06 14.79
N LYS A 130 -14.75 1.87 14.48
CA LYS A 130 -15.82 1.70 13.49
C LYS A 130 -17.01 2.59 13.83
N CYS A 131 -17.37 3.49 12.92
CA CYS A 131 -18.53 4.37 13.03
C CYS A 131 -18.98 4.85 11.64
N ASN A 132 -20.07 5.62 11.60
CA ASN A 132 -20.71 6.07 10.35
C ASN A 132 -20.38 7.51 9.97
N GLU A 133 -19.50 8.17 10.73
CA GLU A 133 -19.13 9.56 10.47
C GLU A 133 -18.39 9.68 9.13
N ARG A 134 -18.50 10.82 8.44
CA ARG A 134 -17.69 11.03 7.23
C ARG A 134 -16.21 11.14 7.60
N LEU A 135 -15.34 10.74 6.67
CA LEU A 135 -13.91 10.95 6.78
C LEU A 135 -13.54 12.31 6.19
N ASP A 136 -12.53 12.94 6.77
CA ASP A 136 -11.67 13.88 6.05
C ASP A 136 -10.56 13.02 5.46
N ASP A 137 -10.65 12.72 4.17
CA ASP A 137 -9.74 11.84 3.44
C ASP A 137 -8.69 12.64 2.64
N TYR A 138 -8.70 13.95 2.77
CA TYR A 138 -7.81 14.83 2.03
C TYR A 138 -6.51 15.05 2.79
N TRP A 139 -5.40 14.56 2.24
CA TRP A 139 -4.07 14.88 2.75
C TRP A 139 -3.81 16.38 2.63
N ASP A 140 -3.78 17.08 3.76
CA ASP A 140 -3.63 18.54 3.75
C ASP A 140 -2.23 18.95 3.34
N ASP A 141 -2.18 20.16 2.77
CA ASP A 141 -1.05 20.67 2.00
C ASP A 141 0.29 20.51 2.74
N LYS A 142 1.30 20.09 1.99
CA LYS A 142 2.69 19.81 2.42
C LYS A 142 3.33 20.99 3.19
N ALA A 143 2.69 22.16 3.18
CA ALA A 143 3.08 23.38 3.87
C ALA A 143 3.21 23.24 5.40
N LEU A 144 2.53 22.29 6.05
CA LEU A 144 2.71 22.03 7.50
C LEU A 144 3.91 21.13 7.81
N ILE A 145 4.41 20.42 6.82
CA ILE A 145 5.55 19.52 6.95
C ILE A 145 6.81 20.30 6.59
N ASP A 146 7.81 20.25 7.47
CA ASP A 146 9.06 20.95 7.23
C ASP A 146 9.75 20.49 5.94
N GLU A 147 10.35 21.43 5.20
CA GLU A 147 11.06 21.13 3.95
C GLU A 147 12.11 20.02 4.09
N PHE A 148 12.72 19.89 5.28
CA PHE A 148 13.63 18.80 5.60
C PHE A 148 13.02 17.40 5.36
N TYR A 149 11.73 17.24 5.67
CA TYR A 149 11.00 16.00 5.47
C TYR A 149 10.29 15.94 4.10
N MET A 150 10.34 17.00 3.29
CA MET A 150 9.66 17.04 1.98
C MET A 150 10.61 16.93 0.78
N GLY A 151 11.92 17.07 0.99
CA GLY A 151 12.93 17.00 -0.06
C GLY A 151 13.24 15.58 -0.55
N ASP A 152 14.31 15.46 -1.32
CA ASP A 152 14.81 14.17 -1.78
C ASP A 152 15.11 13.23 -0.60
N MET A 153 14.84 11.95 -0.79
CA MET A 153 15.14 10.88 0.15
C MET A 153 16.66 10.87 0.45
N PRO A 154 17.08 10.89 1.73
CA PRO A 154 18.49 10.97 2.04
C PRO A 154 19.23 9.69 1.65
N LYS A 155 20.56 9.83 1.56
CA LYS A 155 21.45 8.68 1.39
C LYS A 155 21.65 7.96 2.72
N TRP A 156 22.11 6.72 2.63
CA TRP A 156 22.50 5.96 3.81
C TRP A 156 23.56 6.70 4.63
N LEU A 157 23.48 6.62 5.96
CA LEU A 157 24.40 7.29 6.88
C LEU A 157 25.83 6.76 6.72
N SER A 158 26.80 7.67 6.70
CA SER A 158 28.22 7.31 6.82
C SER A 158 28.61 7.07 8.29
N ASP A 159 29.68 6.33 8.50
CA ASP A 159 30.18 6.06 9.86
C ASP A 159 30.60 7.37 10.56
N GLU A 160 31.11 8.35 9.81
CA GLU A 160 31.45 9.68 10.32
C GLU A 160 30.20 10.47 10.74
N ALA A 161 29.10 10.38 9.98
CA ALA A 161 27.85 11.05 10.33
C ALA A 161 27.24 10.51 11.64
N LEU A 162 27.38 9.20 11.87
CA LEU A 162 26.97 8.54 13.11
C LEU A 162 27.91 8.81 14.28
N ALA A 163 29.21 8.98 14.02
CA ALA A 163 30.23 9.24 15.03
C ALA A 163 30.31 10.73 15.42
N ALA A 164 29.81 11.63 14.57
CA ALA A 164 29.63 13.02 14.94
C ALA A 164 28.66 13.10 16.13
N ASP A 165 29.04 13.82 17.19
CA ASP A 165 28.19 14.10 18.36
C ASP A 165 27.05 15.04 17.97
N ASN A 166 26.13 14.50 17.17
CA ASN A 166 25.06 15.20 16.53
C ASN A 166 23.74 14.74 17.14
N LYS A 167 23.09 15.67 17.85
CA LYS A 167 21.80 15.45 18.53
C LYS A 167 20.64 15.15 17.58
N LYS A 168 20.86 15.16 16.27
CA LYS A 168 19.88 14.77 15.24
C LYS A 168 19.60 13.27 15.23
N PHE A 169 20.55 12.44 15.64
CA PHE A 169 20.41 10.99 15.56
C PHE A 169 20.06 10.35 16.90
N TYR A 170 19.21 9.33 16.85
CA TYR A 170 19.02 8.38 17.95
C TYR A 170 19.21 6.95 17.45
N VAL A 171 20.14 6.24 18.05
CA VAL A 171 20.31 4.80 17.81
C VAL A 171 19.39 4.07 18.79
N VAL A 172 18.39 3.37 18.25
CA VAL A 172 17.39 2.64 19.04
C VAL A 172 18.07 1.54 19.85
N GLN A 173 17.76 1.47 21.13
CA GLN A 173 18.34 0.49 22.06
C GLN A 173 17.49 -0.78 22.12
N GLU A 174 18.07 -1.91 22.54
CA GLU A 174 17.37 -3.20 22.66
C GLU A 174 16.03 -3.14 23.43
N PRO A 175 15.91 -2.44 24.58
CA PRO A 175 14.64 -2.35 25.29
C PRO A 175 13.54 -1.64 24.48
N ASP A 176 13.91 -0.70 23.61
CA ASP A 176 12.95 0.03 22.79
C ASP A 176 12.33 -0.87 21.72
N PHE A 177 13.08 -1.84 21.19
CA PHE A 177 12.52 -2.81 20.22
C PHE A 177 11.39 -3.66 20.82
N LEU A 178 11.41 -3.88 22.14
CA LEU A 178 10.34 -4.58 22.85
C LEU A 178 9.13 -3.69 23.12
N GLU A 179 9.34 -2.38 23.26
CA GLU A 179 8.27 -1.41 23.53
C GLU A 179 7.57 -0.93 22.24
N TYR A 180 8.32 -0.80 21.14
CA TYR A 180 7.89 -0.20 19.89
C TYR A 180 7.89 -1.24 18.74
N ASP A 181 6.89 -2.12 18.77
CA ASP A 181 6.69 -3.17 17.76
C ASP A 181 6.52 -2.63 16.32
N TRP A 182 6.03 -1.41 16.15
CA TRP A 182 5.93 -0.74 14.85
C TRP A 182 7.27 -0.54 14.13
N LEU A 183 8.41 -0.62 14.82
CA LEU A 183 9.73 -0.62 14.15
C LEU A 183 9.88 -1.86 13.23
N TYR A 184 9.29 -2.99 13.63
CA TYR A 184 9.20 -4.16 12.78
C TYR A 184 8.26 -3.92 11.59
N LEU A 185 7.14 -3.22 11.79
CA LEU A 185 6.22 -2.86 10.70
C LEU A 185 6.92 -2.07 9.59
N TYR A 186 7.75 -1.08 9.93
CA TYR A 186 8.49 -0.32 8.90
C TYR A 186 9.51 -1.17 8.16
N SER A 187 10.14 -2.12 8.87
CA SER A 187 11.06 -3.09 8.28
C SER A 187 10.34 -4.03 7.31
N GLU A 188 9.14 -4.49 7.68
CA GLU A 188 8.28 -5.32 6.84
C GLU A 188 7.80 -4.57 5.59
N ILE A 189 7.28 -3.34 5.74
CA ILE A 189 6.85 -2.51 4.60
C ILE A 189 8.03 -2.24 3.65
N ALA A 190 9.21 -1.94 4.19
CA ALA A 190 10.40 -1.73 3.37
C ALA A 190 10.84 -2.99 2.62
N PHE A 191 10.74 -4.17 3.24
CA PHE A 191 11.04 -5.43 2.58
C PHE A 191 9.95 -5.81 1.56
N TYR A 192 8.68 -5.55 1.85
CA TYR A 192 7.57 -5.71 0.93
C TYR A 192 7.80 -4.90 -0.36
N ALA A 193 8.20 -3.63 -0.22
CA ALA A 193 8.58 -2.78 -1.36
C ALA A 193 9.72 -3.38 -2.19
N LYS A 194 10.69 -4.04 -1.55
CA LYS A 194 11.83 -4.68 -2.22
C LYS A 194 11.46 -5.92 -3.03
N THR A 195 10.33 -6.55 -2.74
CA THR A 195 9.80 -7.72 -3.46
C THR A 195 8.83 -7.36 -4.59
N ASP A 196 8.81 -6.09 -5.00
CA ASP A 196 7.84 -5.55 -5.96
C ASP A 196 6.39 -5.80 -5.51
N CYS A 197 6.13 -5.71 -4.19
CA CYS A 197 4.81 -5.91 -3.58
C CYS A 197 4.23 -7.33 -3.74
N ASN A 198 5.08 -8.36 -3.90
CA ASN A 198 4.62 -9.73 -4.20
C ASN A 198 4.69 -10.72 -3.02
N LEU A 199 5.02 -10.28 -1.81
CA LEU A 199 4.97 -11.17 -0.64
C LEU A 199 3.53 -11.54 -0.28
N THR A 200 3.34 -12.81 0.06
CA THR A 200 2.04 -13.36 0.46
C THR A 200 1.98 -13.73 1.94
N THR A 201 3.12 -13.64 2.65
CA THR A 201 3.25 -13.96 4.08
C THR A 201 4.26 -13.05 4.76
N SER A 202 4.16 -12.93 6.09
CA SER A 202 5.11 -12.13 6.88
C SER A 202 6.54 -12.68 6.75
N PRO A 203 7.50 -11.83 6.37
CA PRO A 203 8.88 -12.22 6.19
C PRO A 203 9.59 -12.43 7.54
N ARG A 204 10.48 -13.42 7.59
CA ARG A 204 11.35 -13.65 8.76
C ARG A 204 12.50 -12.65 8.79
N LEU A 205 12.22 -11.43 9.25
CA LEU A 205 13.19 -10.35 9.39
C LEU A 205 13.78 -10.31 10.80
N GLU A 206 15.10 -10.22 10.85
CA GLU A 206 15.86 -9.95 12.06
C GLU A 206 16.35 -8.50 11.99
N VAL A 207 15.67 -7.58 12.69
CA VAL A 207 16.05 -6.17 12.76
C VAL A 207 17.32 -6.04 13.59
N LYS A 208 18.40 -5.53 12.99
CA LYS A 208 19.74 -5.46 13.58
C LYS A 208 20.03 -4.11 14.23
N LYS A 209 19.66 -3.02 13.55
CA LYS A 209 19.90 -1.65 14.02
C LYS A 209 18.90 -0.71 13.37
N VAL A 210 18.33 0.18 14.16
CA VAL A 210 17.54 1.31 13.68
C VAL A 210 18.17 2.61 14.18
N VAL A 211 18.35 3.55 13.27
CA VAL A 211 18.73 4.93 13.60
C VAL A 211 17.61 5.86 13.16
N ILE A 212 17.22 6.77 14.05
CA ILE A 212 16.18 7.77 13.80
C ILE A 212 16.86 9.11 13.63
N GLU A 213 16.53 9.81 12.56
CA GLU A 213 16.93 11.18 12.32
C GLU A 213 15.69 12.09 12.39
N THR A 214 15.83 13.18 13.15
CA THR A 214 14.85 14.24 13.22
C THR A 214 15.54 15.59 13.05
N LYS A 215 14.84 16.58 12.48
CA LYS A 215 15.30 17.97 12.42
C LYS A 215 15.42 18.59 13.81
N GLU A 216 14.54 18.21 14.73
CA GLU A 216 14.41 18.79 16.07
C GLU A 216 15.59 18.37 16.96
N GLU A 217 16.55 19.28 17.12
CA GLU A 217 17.74 19.09 17.96
C GLU A 217 17.50 19.36 19.45
N TYR A 218 16.37 19.95 19.82
CA TYR A 218 16.06 20.45 21.17
C TYR A 218 15.37 19.44 22.10
N MET A 219 15.23 18.18 21.68
CA MET A 219 14.65 17.14 22.54
C MET A 219 15.51 16.93 23.79
N THR A 220 14.85 16.78 24.94
CA THR A 220 15.55 16.69 26.24
C THR A 220 16.28 15.36 26.36
N GLU A 221 15.67 14.31 25.83
CA GLU A 221 16.19 12.95 25.80
C GLU A 221 16.21 12.42 24.36
N ALA A 222 17.29 11.78 23.93
CA ALA A 222 17.42 11.31 22.54
C ALA A 222 16.29 10.33 22.14
N ARG A 223 15.79 9.52 23.08
CA ARG A 223 14.68 8.59 22.89
C ARG A 223 13.34 9.26 22.54
N GLU A 224 13.17 10.56 22.81
CA GLU A 224 11.93 11.28 22.47
C GLU A 224 11.71 11.30 20.95
N LYS A 225 12.76 11.08 20.14
CA LYS A 225 12.68 10.95 18.68
C LYS A 225 11.79 9.79 18.23
N LEU A 226 11.62 8.74 19.05
CA LEU A 226 10.68 7.65 18.77
C LEU A 226 9.21 8.13 18.72
N LYS A 227 8.91 9.28 19.32
CA LYS A 227 7.58 9.90 19.38
C LYS A 227 7.44 11.09 18.43
N ALA A 228 8.44 11.34 17.58
CA ALA A 228 8.38 12.43 16.62
C ALA A 228 7.33 12.17 15.54
N GLU A 229 6.54 13.19 15.22
CA GLU A 229 5.53 13.12 14.14
C GLU A 229 6.19 12.91 12.78
N ASN A 230 7.30 13.59 12.54
CA ASN A 230 8.10 13.48 11.32
C ASN A 230 9.49 12.95 11.68
N ALA A 231 9.94 11.93 10.95
CA ALA A 231 11.24 11.30 11.21
C ALA A 231 11.71 10.47 10.01
N ILE A 232 13.02 10.28 9.91
CA ILE A 232 13.66 9.41 8.93
C ILE A 232 14.30 8.24 9.68
N PHE A 233 14.04 7.02 9.20
CA PHE A 233 14.45 5.77 9.82
C PHE A 233 15.45 5.06 8.91
N TYR A 234 16.64 4.80 9.45
CA TYR A 234 17.68 3.99 8.82
C TYR A 234 17.66 2.62 9.46
N ILE A 235 17.10 1.66 8.74
CA ILE A 235 16.83 0.32 9.25
C ILE A 235 17.81 -0.65 8.60
N SER A 236 18.56 -1.38 9.41
CA SER A 236 19.33 -2.53 8.95
C SER A 236 18.71 -3.80 9.52
N TYR A 237 18.58 -4.81 8.67
CA TYR A 237 17.90 -6.05 9.01
C TYR A 237 18.44 -7.19 8.15
N LYS A 238 18.21 -8.42 8.60
CA LYS A 238 18.57 -9.64 7.87
C LYS A 238 17.32 -10.41 7.50
N TYR A 239 17.20 -10.80 6.24
CA TYR A 239 16.17 -11.73 5.80
C TYR A 239 16.69 -13.16 5.84
N ASN A 240 16.01 -14.01 6.62
CA ASN A 240 16.36 -15.42 6.82
C ASN A 240 15.33 -16.37 6.17
N GLY A 241 14.49 -15.89 5.27
CA GLY A 241 13.45 -16.69 4.61
C GLY A 241 13.83 -17.20 3.22
N ASP A 242 12.94 -18.03 2.67
CA ASP A 242 13.05 -18.70 1.37
C ASP A 242 11.82 -18.46 0.47
N ASP A 243 11.08 -17.37 0.71
CA ASP A 243 9.89 -17.02 -0.06
C ASP A 243 10.24 -16.88 -1.55
N ARG A 244 9.40 -17.45 -2.42
CA ARG A 244 9.58 -17.40 -3.87
C ARG A 244 9.62 -15.96 -4.39
N ALA A 245 8.82 -15.06 -3.83
CA ALA A 245 8.79 -13.64 -4.19
C ALA A 245 10.05 -12.89 -3.72
N ALA A 246 10.79 -13.45 -2.75
CA ALA A 246 12.03 -12.89 -2.21
C ALA A 246 13.28 -13.67 -2.65
N ARG A 247 13.21 -14.42 -3.75
CA ARG A 247 14.35 -15.20 -4.25
C ARG A 247 15.55 -14.29 -4.52
N GLY A 248 16.71 -14.66 -3.97
CA GLY A 248 17.94 -13.87 -4.11
C GLY A 248 18.06 -12.70 -3.14
N LEU A 249 17.08 -12.51 -2.23
CA LEU A 249 17.11 -11.48 -1.20
C LEU A 249 17.56 -12.03 0.18
N ALA A 250 18.03 -13.28 0.28
CA ALA A 250 18.56 -13.78 1.55
C ALA A 250 19.79 -12.96 2.00
N GLY A 251 19.88 -12.67 3.30
CA GLY A 251 21.02 -11.97 3.90
C GLY A 251 20.73 -10.54 4.34
N ASP A 252 21.79 -9.73 4.39
CA ASP A 252 21.80 -8.43 5.05
C ASP A 252 21.27 -7.32 4.15
N HIS A 253 20.42 -6.47 4.73
CA HIS A 253 19.69 -5.43 4.04
C HIS A 253 19.66 -4.12 4.83
N ARG A 254 19.42 -3.06 4.08
CA ARG A 254 19.28 -1.68 4.55
C ARG A 254 18.06 -1.07 3.89
N ALA A 255 17.31 -0.27 4.64
CA ALA A 255 16.18 0.49 4.17
C ALA A 255 16.17 1.87 4.82
N ILE A 256 15.77 2.87 4.04
CA ILE A 256 15.51 4.21 4.54
C ILE A 256 14.00 4.42 4.40
N VAL A 257 13.34 4.72 5.52
CA VAL A 257 11.91 4.97 5.57
C VAL A 257 11.70 6.37 6.12
N ARG A 258 10.98 7.21 5.39
CA ARG A 258 10.58 8.52 5.89
C ARG A 258 9.13 8.46 6.32
N LYS A 259 8.85 8.95 7.53
CA LYS A 259 7.50 9.11 8.08
C LYS A 259 7.16 10.58 8.15
N THR A 260 5.98 10.94 7.65
CA THR A 260 5.42 12.28 7.80
C THR A 260 3.96 12.24 8.26
N MET A 261 3.55 13.30 8.96
CA MET A 261 2.17 13.52 9.41
C MET A 261 1.80 14.99 9.13
N ASP A 262 0.59 15.23 8.63
CA ASP A 262 0.08 16.57 8.30
C ASP A 262 -0.68 17.24 9.46
N GLY A 263 -0.70 16.58 10.63
CA GLY A 263 -1.42 17.03 11.83
C GLY A 263 -2.89 16.61 11.89
N LYS A 264 -3.45 16.00 10.84
CA LYS A 264 -4.83 15.50 10.88
C LYS A 264 -4.94 14.16 11.63
N PRO A 265 -6.08 13.89 12.30
CA PRO A 265 -6.32 12.60 12.94
C PRO A 265 -6.32 11.45 11.93
N GLY A 266 -5.54 10.40 12.21
CA GLY A 266 -5.45 9.22 11.36
C GLY A 266 -4.62 9.40 10.08
N HIS A 267 -3.90 10.52 9.94
CA HIS A 267 -3.05 10.79 8.79
C HIS A 267 -1.59 10.45 9.06
N MET A 268 -1.04 9.52 8.28
CA MET A 268 0.37 9.14 8.30
C MET A 268 0.83 8.73 6.90
N CYS A 269 1.96 9.25 6.44
CA CYS A 269 2.60 8.85 5.20
C CYS A 269 3.94 8.15 5.51
N LEU A 270 4.20 7.06 4.79
CA LEU A 270 5.48 6.35 4.77
C LEU A 270 6.01 6.29 3.34
N GLU A 271 7.21 6.82 3.15
CA GLU A 271 7.97 6.66 1.91
C GLU A 271 9.14 5.70 2.13
N VAL A 272 9.30 4.72 1.25
CA VAL A 272 10.44 3.79 1.28
C VAL A 272 11.41 4.15 0.18
N ALA A 273 12.65 4.48 0.54
CA ALA A 273 13.69 4.86 -0.41
C ALA A 273 13.92 3.83 -1.51
N ARG A 274 14.12 4.31 -2.73
CA ARG A 274 14.56 3.51 -3.85
C ARG A 274 16.05 3.24 -3.71
N ARG A 275 16.45 1.98 -3.84
CA ARG A 275 17.85 1.59 -3.80
C ARG A 275 18.59 2.20 -5.00
N THR A 276 19.64 2.98 -4.74
CA THR A 276 20.58 3.48 -5.77
C THR A 276 21.94 2.78 -5.73
N GLU A 277 22.08 1.68 -4.99
CA GLU A 277 23.36 0.99 -4.85
C GLU A 277 23.80 0.34 -6.17
N ALA A 278 24.86 0.91 -6.76
CA ALA A 278 25.72 0.23 -7.71
C ALA A 278 26.35 -0.99 -7.03
N LEU A 279 26.03 -2.18 -7.53
CA LEU A 279 26.64 -3.43 -7.07
C LEU A 279 28.13 -3.44 -7.46
N THR A 280 29.02 -3.31 -6.47
CA THR A 280 30.42 -3.73 -6.62
C THR A 280 30.60 -5.13 -6.04
N SER A 281 30.25 -6.15 -6.81
CA SER A 281 31.00 -7.42 -6.87
C SER A 281 30.62 -8.18 -8.15
N PRO A 282 31.60 -8.83 -8.83
CA PRO A 282 31.40 -9.36 -10.17
C PRO A 282 30.87 -10.79 -10.12
N GLY A 283 29.78 -11.04 -10.83
CA GLY A 283 29.32 -12.40 -11.12
C GLY A 283 27.86 -12.62 -10.77
N GLU A 284 26.98 -11.97 -11.52
CA GLU A 284 25.79 -12.55 -12.15
C GLU A 284 24.99 -11.40 -12.77
N ASP A 285 25.17 -11.27 -14.08
CA ASP A 285 24.49 -10.33 -14.96
C ASP A 285 23.00 -10.65 -15.02
N CYS A 286 22.26 -10.27 -13.97
CA CYS A 286 20.82 -10.08 -14.08
C CYS A 286 20.61 -8.80 -14.88
N ARG A 287 20.53 -8.96 -16.20
CA ARG A 287 20.09 -7.96 -17.17
C ARG A 287 18.94 -7.13 -16.60
N LEU A 288 19.28 -5.99 -16.01
CA LEU A 288 18.42 -4.83 -15.98
C LEU A 288 18.06 -4.56 -17.44
N ARG A 289 16.82 -4.86 -17.83
CA ARG A 289 16.23 -4.25 -19.03
C ARG A 289 16.02 -2.77 -18.71
N MET A 290 17.10 -2.00 -18.70
CA MET A 290 17.05 -0.66 -19.27
C MET A 290 17.00 -0.87 -20.78
N LEU A 291 15.79 -1.00 -21.32
CA LEU A 291 15.61 -0.70 -22.73
C LEU A 291 15.71 0.81 -22.83
N GLU A 292 16.82 1.25 -23.41
CA GLU A 292 16.98 2.63 -23.89
C GLU A 292 15.72 3.07 -24.61
N GLU A 293 15.21 4.19 -24.12
CA GLU A 293 14.10 4.96 -24.65
C GLU A 293 14.33 5.29 -26.11
N LYS A 294 13.64 4.58 -27.00
CA LYS A 294 13.32 5.08 -28.33
C LYS A 294 11.87 4.77 -28.66
N ASN A 295 11.04 5.79 -28.48
CA ASN A 295 9.75 6.00 -29.14
C ASN A 295 8.71 4.88 -28.99
N VAL A 296 8.12 4.72 -27.80
CA VAL A 296 6.70 4.31 -27.67
C VAL A 296 6.16 4.89 -26.35
N HIS A 297 5.07 5.66 -26.40
CA HIS A 297 4.27 5.99 -25.21
C HIS A 297 3.65 4.70 -24.66
N GLU A 298 4.18 4.13 -23.57
CA GLU A 298 3.50 2.99 -22.95
C GLU A 298 3.67 2.89 -21.43
N PHE A 299 2.59 2.36 -20.84
CA PHE A 299 2.09 2.50 -19.48
C PHE A 299 2.73 1.51 -18.48
N ARG A 300 2.88 1.93 -17.22
CA ARG A 300 3.08 0.99 -16.09
C ARG A 300 1.72 0.64 -15.50
N ILE A 301 1.33 -0.63 -15.62
CA ILE A 301 0.21 -1.21 -14.87
C ILE A 301 0.83 -1.90 -13.66
N ASN A 302 0.64 -1.37 -12.46
CA ASN A 302 0.88 -2.12 -11.23
C ASN A 302 -0.25 -3.16 -11.15
N SER A 303 0.04 -4.40 -11.53
CA SER A 303 -0.92 -5.49 -11.45
C SER A 303 -1.11 -5.91 -10.00
N PHE A 304 -2.19 -5.47 -9.35
CA PHE A 304 -2.70 -6.13 -8.15
C PHE A 304 -3.47 -7.38 -8.57
N LEU A 305 -3.01 -8.54 -8.13
CA LEU A 305 -3.66 -9.82 -8.36
C LEU A 305 -4.51 -10.14 -7.13
N VAL A 306 -5.73 -9.59 -7.07
CA VAL A 306 -6.70 -9.99 -6.03
C VAL A 306 -7.23 -11.38 -6.38
N THR A 307 -6.60 -12.43 -5.84
CA THR A 307 -7.16 -13.78 -5.89
C THR A 307 -8.28 -13.94 -4.86
N CYS A 308 -9.53 -13.70 -5.26
CA CYS A 308 -10.68 -14.19 -4.51
C CYS A 308 -10.81 -15.72 -4.69
N LYS A 309 -10.39 -16.52 -3.71
CA LYS A 309 -10.74 -17.94 -3.66
C LYS A 309 -12.17 -18.09 -3.12
N ASN A 310 -13.14 -18.32 -4.00
CA ASN A 310 -14.48 -18.73 -3.61
C ASN A 310 -14.44 -20.18 -3.08
N ASN A 311 -14.60 -20.35 -1.76
CA ASN A 311 -14.78 -21.67 -1.14
C ASN A 311 -16.23 -22.15 -1.35
N ILE A 312 -16.50 -22.88 -2.43
CA ILE A 312 -17.77 -23.59 -2.59
C ILE A 312 -17.63 -24.98 -1.97
N LYS A 313 -18.22 -25.19 -0.79
CA LYS A 313 -18.42 -26.54 -0.22
C LYS A 313 -19.50 -27.26 -1.02
N GLY A 314 -19.12 -28.29 -1.78
CA GLY A 314 -20.05 -29.33 -2.21
C GLY A 314 -19.76 -29.93 -3.59
N GLY A 315 -19.15 -31.12 -3.59
CA GLY A 315 -19.49 -32.20 -4.53
C GLY A 315 -18.95 -32.14 -5.96
N LYS A 316 -17.99 -33.06 -6.21
CA LYS A 316 -17.53 -33.64 -7.49
C LYS A 316 -16.57 -32.81 -8.35
N CYS A 317 -15.40 -33.41 -8.58
CA CYS A 317 -14.28 -32.93 -9.37
C CYS A 317 -14.69 -32.48 -10.78
N ALA A 318 -14.50 -31.19 -11.06
CA ALA A 318 -14.36 -30.61 -12.40
C ALA A 318 -13.47 -29.36 -12.27
N GLY A 319 -12.51 -29.18 -13.19
CA GLY A 319 -11.36 -28.29 -13.05
C GLY A 319 -11.66 -26.85 -12.60
N ASP A 320 -10.73 -26.31 -11.81
CA ASP A 320 -10.83 -25.00 -11.19
C ASP A 320 -10.85 -23.86 -12.23
N LEU A 321 -11.99 -23.17 -12.32
CA LEU A 321 -12.13 -21.95 -13.10
C LEU A 321 -11.65 -20.75 -12.25
N GLN A 322 -10.42 -20.27 -12.49
CA GLN A 322 -9.97 -19.01 -11.88
C GLN A 322 -10.51 -17.83 -12.68
N ARG A 323 -11.39 -17.04 -12.05
CA ARG A 323 -11.78 -15.71 -12.56
C ARG A 323 -10.87 -14.66 -11.95
N SER A 324 -10.13 -13.94 -12.79
CA SER A 324 -9.34 -12.78 -12.39
C SER A 324 -9.87 -11.55 -13.13
N THR A 325 -10.16 -10.48 -12.39
CA THR A 325 -10.55 -9.20 -13.00
C THR A 325 -9.33 -8.30 -13.04
N ILE A 326 -8.92 -7.85 -14.23
CA ILE A 326 -7.80 -6.92 -14.39
C ILE A 326 -8.40 -5.57 -14.80
N ILE A 327 -8.16 -4.54 -13.99
CA ILE A 327 -8.55 -3.16 -14.29
C ILE A 327 -7.29 -2.42 -14.71
N ALA A 328 -7.26 -1.91 -15.94
CA ALA A 328 -6.19 -1.05 -16.42
C ALA A 328 -6.73 0.38 -16.54
N VAL A 329 -6.11 1.31 -15.83
CA VAL A 329 -6.46 2.75 -15.88
C VAL A 329 -5.55 3.44 -16.87
N ARG A 330 -6.11 4.09 -17.89
CA ARG A 330 -5.36 4.93 -18.84
C ARG A 330 -5.44 6.37 -18.36
N GLN A 331 -4.30 6.94 -17.97
CA GLN A 331 -4.17 8.38 -17.73
C GLN A 331 -3.46 9.00 -18.94
N ASP A 332 -4.18 9.83 -19.70
CA ASP A 332 -3.61 10.56 -20.83
C ASP A 332 -3.20 11.96 -20.34
N SER A 333 -1.91 12.29 -20.36
CA SER A 333 -1.37 13.53 -19.79
C SER A 333 -1.80 14.79 -20.53
N THR A 334 -2.59 14.66 -21.61
CA THR A 334 -3.04 15.76 -22.45
C THR A 334 -4.55 16.02 -22.42
N GLN A 335 -5.35 15.21 -21.71
CA GLN A 335 -6.78 15.47 -21.52
C GLN A 335 -7.21 15.25 -20.06
N ARG A 336 -8.13 16.11 -19.59
CA ARG A 336 -8.72 16.10 -18.23
C ARG A 336 -9.64 14.90 -17.94
N GLU A 337 -9.70 13.91 -18.83
CA GLU A 337 -10.54 12.72 -18.66
C GLU A 337 -9.68 11.45 -18.61
N SER A 338 -9.74 10.77 -17.47
CA SER A 338 -9.24 9.39 -17.30
C SER A 338 -10.30 8.42 -17.80
N VAL A 339 -9.97 7.61 -18.82
CA VAL A 339 -10.86 6.54 -19.29
C VAL A 339 -10.47 5.24 -18.58
N VAL A 340 -11.27 4.84 -17.60
CA VAL A 340 -11.14 3.52 -16.94
C VAL A 340 -11.77 2.47 -17.85
N ARG A 341 -11.01 1.44 -18.25
CA ARG A 341 -11.56 0.26 -18.95
C ARG A 341 -11.29 -0.98 -18.10
N SER A 342 -12.35 -1.63 -17.65
CA SER A 342 -12.27 -2.93 -16.97
C SER A 342 -12.33 -4.06 -18.00
N TRP A 343 -11.46 -5.06 -17.84
CA TRP A 343 -11.49 -6.27 -18.64
C TRP A 343 -11.76 -7.47 -17.71
N ILE A 344 -12.78 -8.26 -18.03
CA ILE A 344 -12.98 -9.56 -17.39
C ILE A 344 -12.24 -10.58 -18.24
N ILE A 345 -11.19 -11.19 -17.68
CA ILE A 345 -10.42 -12.23 -18.34
C ILE A 345 -10.75 -13.57 -17.66
N GLU A 346 -11.38 -14.47 -18.40
CA GLU A 346 -11.66 -15.83 -17.94
C GLU A 346 -10.58 -16.77 -18.51
N GLY A 347 -9.85 -17.44 -17.61
CA GLY A 347 -8.86 -18.45 -17.98
C GLY A 347 -9.25 -19.83 -17.45
N VAL A 348 -9.17 -20.86 -18.29
CA VAL A 348 -9.31 -22.25 -17.88
C VAL A 348 -7.93 -22.88 -17.84
N ARG A 349 -7.47 -23.33 -16.67
CA ARG A 349 -6.22 -24.08 -16.55
C ARG A 349 -6.54 -25.57 -16.61
N HIS A 350 -6.04 -26.26 -17.63
CA HIS A 350 -6.08 -27.72 -17.64
C HIS A 350 -4.85 -28.25 -16.90
N GLU A 351 -5.08 -28.92 -15.77
CA GLU A 351 -4.04 -29.69 -15.07
C GLU A 351 -3.75 -30.95 -15.87
N HIS A 352 -2.75 -30.86 -16.76
CA HIS A 352 -1.80 -31.90 -17.18
C HIS A 352 -1.35 -31.67 -18.63
N GLY A 353 -0.04 -31.43 -18.81
CA GLY A 353 0.64 -31.40 -20.11
C GLY A 353 1.08 -30.01 -20.55
N GLU A 354 2.30 -29.92 -21.09
CA GLU A 354 2.82 -28.74 -21.79
C GLU A 354 1.82 -28.30 -22.86
N GLY A 355 1.16 -27.17 -22.63
CA GLY A 355 0.11 -26.66 -23.51
C GLY A 355 -0.02 -25.15 -23.37
N SER A 356 -0.06 -24.47 -24.51
CA SER A 356 -0.23 -23.03 -24.66
C SER A 356 -1.50 -22.52 -23.97
N VAL A 357 -1.37 -21.39 -23.26
CA VAL A 357 -2.52 -20.69 -22.66
C VAL A 357 -3.20 -19.86 -23.75
N VAL A 358 -4.42 -20.24 -24.13
CA VAL A 358 -5.23 -19.48 -25.09
C VAL A 358 -6.11 -18.49 -24.32
N TRP A 359 -5.83 -17.19 -24.49
CA TRP A 359 -6.61 -16.11 -23.90
C TRP A 359 -7.72 -15.69 -24.87
N ARG A 360 -8.98 -15.65 -24.44
CA ARG A 360 -10.08 -15.02 -25.19
C ARG A 360 -10.61 -13.83 -24.41
N GLY A 361 -10.40 -12.63 -24.95
CA GLY A 361 -11.08 -11.41 -24.50
C GLY A 361 -12.39 -11.22 -25.26
N SER A 362 -13.46 -10.85 -24.58
CA SER A 362 -14.71 -10.38 -25.21
C SER A 362 -14.91 -8.92 -24.83
N ASN A 363 -14.93 -8.05 -25.85
CA ASN A 363 -15.27 -6.64 -25.68
C ASN A 363 -16.70 -6.43 -26.18
N LYS A 364 -17.62 -5.96 -25.34
CA LYS A 364 -18.95 -5.52 -25.80
C LYS A 364 -18.80 -4.18 -26.54
N GLY A 365 -18.38 -4.25 -27.80
CA GLY A 365 -18.32 -3.08 -28.68
C GLY A 365 -17.13 -3.09 -29.66
N ARG A 366 -17.30 -3.80 -30.78
CA ARG A 366 -16.56 -3.74 -32.07
C ARG A 366 -15.02 -3.95 -32.10
N LYS A 367 -14.71 -4.99 -32.92
CA LYS A 367 -13.53 -5.36 -33.71
C LYS A 367 -12.31 -5.96 -33.00
N GLU A 368 -11.99 -7.15 -33.50
CA GLU A 368 -10.98 -8.13 -33.11
C GLU A 368 -9.55 -7.56 -33.08
N LEU A 369 -8.78 -8.00 -32.07
CA LEU A 369 -7.32 -7.92 -32.07
C LEU A 369 -6.77 -9.35 -32.14
N SER A 370 -5.89 -9.56 -33.11
CA SER A 370 -5.33 -10.83 -33.54
C SER A 370 -4.41 -11.47 -32.50
N VAL A 371 -4.45 -12.81 -32.48
CA VAL A 371 -3.57 -13.71 -31.73
C VAL A 371 -2.10 -13.45 -32.09
N VAL A 372 -1.25 -13.23 -31.09
CA VAL A 372 0.21 -13.35 -31.24
C VAL A 372 0.59 -14.72 -30.68
N GLU A 373 0.88 -15.66 -31.56
CA GLU A 373 1.58 -16.89 -31.19
C GLU A 373 3.06 -16.56 -30.99
N SER A 374 3.58 -16.80 -29.80
CA SER A 374 5.02 -16.89 -29.54
C SER A 374 5.33 -18.35 -29.25
N SER A 375 5.99 -19.01 -30.20
CA SER A 375 6.64 -20.30 -29.99
C SER A 375 8.08 -20.08 -29.53
N MET A 376 8.40 -20.64 -28.35
CA MET A 376 9.71 -20.87 -27.70
C MET A 376 10.77 -19.77 -27.70
#